data_AF-A0A0F7PHM4-F1
#
_entry.id   AF-A0A0F7PHM4-F1
#
_cell.length_a   1.000
_cell.length_b   1.000
_cell.length_c   1.000
_cell.angle_alpha   90.00
_cell.angle_beta   90.00
_cell.angle_gamma   90.00
#
_symmetry.space_group_name_H-M   'P 1'
#
loop_
_entity.id
_entity.type
_entity.pdbx_description
1 polymer ?
#
loop_
_entity_poly.entity_id
_entity_poly.type
_entity_poly.pdbx_seq_one_letter_code
_entity_poly.pdbx_strand_id
1 'polypeptide(L)'
;MLLVRRRWVEASVMGTPADESEASDEFTPEKRLEASNTRLIKAGIKTIPDMETLQECVAYENAHQNRTQILRRLKWKAEELREDEE
;
A
#
# COMPACT_ATOMS: atom_id res chain seq x y z
N MET A 1 -14.35 9.41 -8.77
CA MET A 1 -13.11 9.15 -7.99
C MET A 1 -13.34 8.97 -6.48
N LEU A 2 -14.58 8.74 -6.00
CA LEU A 2 -14.87 8.47 -4.57
C LEU A 2 -15.15 6.99 -4.27
N LEU A 3 -15.22 6.12 -5.29
CA LEU A 3 -15.70 4.73 -5.14
C LEU A 3 -14.64 3.76 -4.55
N VAL A 4 -13.34 4.06 -4.72
CA VAL A 4 -12.26 3.25 -4.13
C VAL A 4 -12.08 3.58 -2.63
N ARG A 5 -12.45 4.80 -2.21
CA ARG A 5 -12.33 5.27 -0.82
C ARG A 5 -13.28 4.56 0.15
N ARG A 6 -14.50 4.21 -0.27
CA ARG A 6 -15.46 3.57 0.66
C ARG A 6 -15.26 2.06 0.81
N ARG A 7 -14.93 1.35 -0.27
CA ARG A 7 -14.90 -0.12 -0.22
C ARG A 7 -13.66 -0.72 0.45
N TRP A 8 -12.57 0.05 0.57
CA TRP A 8 -11.35 -0.42 1.24
C TRP A 8 -11.23 0.05 2.69
N VAL A 9 -11.82 1.19 3.07
CA VAL A 9 -11.77 1.73 4.44
C VAL A 9 -12.71 1.00 5.40
N GLU A 10 -13.81 0.40 4.94
CA GLU A 10 -14.77 -0.31 5.81
C GLU A 10 -14.31 -1.70 6.28
N ALA A 11 -13.19 -2.23 5.77
CA ALA A 11 -12.58 -3.45 6.30
C ALA A 11 -11.78 -3.22 7.60
N SER A 12 -11.68 -1.96 8.07
CA SER A 12 -10.78 -1.49 9.13
C SER A 12 -11.26 -1.67 10.58
N VAL A 13 -12.23 -2.55 10.87
CA VAL A 13 -12.64 -2.85 12.25
C VAL A 13 -12.49 -4.33 12.55
N MET A 14 -11.28 -4.74 12.95
CA MET A 14 -11.00 -5.85 13.87
C MET A 14 -9.48 -5.95 14.11
N GLY A 15 -9.01 -5.71 15.35
CA GLY A 15 -7.68 -6.15 15.82
C GLY A 15 -6.81 -5.09 16.48
N THR A 16 -6.95 -4.92 17.80
CA THR A 16 -5.98 -4.27 18.72
C THR A 16 -5.12 -5.33 19.42
N PRO A 17 -4.08 -5.00 20.21
CA PRO A 17 -2.88 -4.21 19.93
C PRO A 17 -1.57 -4.94 20.32
N ALA A 18 -0.43 -4.40 19.86
CA ALA A 18 0.93 -4.60 20.38
C ALA A 18 1.62 -5.97 20.16
N ASP A 19 2.57 -6.00 19.23
CA ASP A 19 3.87 -6.64 19.44
C ASP A 19 4.94 -5.90 18.63
N GLU A 20 5.95 -5.36 19.31
CA GLU A 20 7.12 -4.71 18.71
C GLU A 20 7.96 -5.75 17.97
N SER A 21 7.69 -5.98 16.68
CA SER A 21 8.55 -6.78 15.82
C SER A 21 9.33 -5.87 14.86
N GLU A 22 10.43 -5.37 15.40
CA GLU A 22 11.72 -5.15 14.73
C GLU A 22 11.70 -4.63 13.28
N ALA A 23 12.03 -3.35 13.12
CA ALA A 23 12.79 -2.83 11.98
C ALA A 23 12.49 -3.48 10.61
N SER A 24 11.26 -3.37 10.13
CA SER A 24 11.03 -3.44 8.69
C SER A 24 11.57 -2.14 8.07
N ASP A 25 12.90 -2.01 8.01
CA ASP A 25 13.63 -1.00 7.22
C ASP A 25 13.46 -1.26 5.70
N GLU A 26 12.47 -2.07 5.33
CA GLU A 26 12.06 -2.32 3.98
C GLU A 26 11.11 -1.18 3.55
N PHE A 27 11.72 -0.03 3.25
CA PHE A 27 11.16 1.17 2.58
C PHE A 27 9.82 1.72 3.12
N THR A 28 9.81 2.73 4.00
CA THR A 28 8.57 3.47 4.37
C THR A 28 7.74 3.93 3.16
N PRO A 29 6.39 4.10 3.29
CA PRO A 29 5.52 4.51 2.18
C PRO A 29 5.99 5.81 1.50
N GLU A 30 6.55 6.73 2.27
CA GLU A 30 7.25 7.94 1.79
C GLU A 30 8.36 7.59 0.80
N LYS A 31 9.36 6.79 1.22
CA LYS A 31 10.48 6.39 0.35
C LYS A 31 10.02 5.64 -0.91
N ARG A 32 8.91 4.88 -0.83
CA ARG A 32 8.36 4.13 -1.98
C ARG A 32 7.63 5.04 -2.97
N LEU A 33 6.91 6.05 -2.49
CA LEU A 33 5.94 6.80 -3.30
C LEU A 33 6.36 8.24 -3.61
N GLU A 34 7.28 8.84 -2.87
CA GLU A 34 7.74 10.23 -3.08
C GLU A 34 8.55 10.41 -4.36
N ALA A 35 9.14 9.32 -4.89
CA ALA A 35 9.93 9.38 -6.11
C ALA A 35 9.12 9.99 -7.27
N SER A 36 9.61 11.07 -7.89
CA SER A 36 8.94 11.64 -9.07
C SER A 36 9.00 10.71 -10.28
N ASN A 37 9.91 9.74 -10.28
CA ASN A 37 10.07 8.77 -11.35
C ASN A 37 9.10 7.59 -11.18
N THR A 38 8.10 7.52 -12.06
CA THR A 38 7.08 6.46 -12.03
C THR A 38 7.65 5.05 -12.15
N ARG A 39 8.83 4.85 -12.76
CA ARG A 39 9.47 3.53 -12.84
C ARG A 39 9.95 3.06 -11.46
N LEU A 40 10.51 3.97 -10.66
CA LEU A 40 10.96 3.68 -9.30
C LEU A 40 9.76 3.39 -8.40
N ILE A 41 8.68 4.17 -8.50
CA ILE A 41 7.44 3.87 -7.77
C ILE A 41 6.92 2.47 -8.11
N LYS A 42 6.85 2.12 -9.41
CA LYS A 42 6.39 0.80 -9.83
C LYS A 42 7.26 -0.34 -9.31
N ALA A 43 8.58 -0.13 -9.26
CA ALA A 43 9.50 -1.11 -8.69
C ALA A 43 9.27 -1.26 -7.18
N GLY A 44 9.16 -0.14 -6.45
CA GLY A 44 8.90 -0.13 -5.01
C GLY A 44 7.57 -0.76 -4.62
N ILE A 45 6.52 -0.61 -5.45
CA ILE A 45 5.24 -1.31 -5.24
C ILE A 45 5.38 -2.81 -5.44
N LYS A 46 6.16 -3.25 -6.44
CA LYS A 46 6.34 -4.68 -6.75
C LYS A 46 7.04 -5.41 -5.61
N THR A 47 7.94 -4.74 -4.91
CA THR A 47 8.69 -5.27 -3.77
C THR A 47 7.93 -5.16 -2.44
N ILE A 48 6.65 -4.79 -2.44
CA ILE A 48 5.85 -4.82 -1.20
C ILE A 48 5.63 -6.29 -0.81
N PRO A 49 6.06 -6.70 0.41
CA PRO A 49 6.05 -8.11 0.81
C PRO A 49 4.67 -8.57 1.32
N ASP A 50 3.87 -7.67 1.89
CA ASP A 50 2.66 -8.03 2.61
C ASP A 50 1.51 -7.00 2.43
N MET A 51 0.32 -7.38 2.89
CA MET A 51 -0.89 -6.56 2.77
C MET A 51 -0.90 -5.35 3.70
N GLU A 52 -0.26 -5.40 4.87
CA GLU A 52 -0.21 -4.30 5.84
C GLU A 52 0.58 -3.12 5.26
N THR A 53 1.80 -3.39 4.78
CA THR A 53 2.67 -2.44 4.09
C THR A 53 1.98 -1.81 2.87
N LEU A 54 1.17 -2.60 2.15
CA LEU A 54 0.40 -2.12 1.00
C LEU A 54 -0.67 -1.12 1.42
N GLN A 55 -1.36 -1.37 2.53
CA GLN A 55 -2.40 -0.48 3.06
C GLN A 55 -1.80 0.85 3.52
N GLU A 56 -0.63 0.84 4.15
CA GLU A 56 0.09 2.09 4.50
C GLU A 56 0.41 2.91 3.25
N CYS A 57 0.90 2.26 2.19
CA CYS A 57 1.15 2.92 0.90
C CYS A 57 -0.12 3.53 0.30
N VAL A 58 -1.27 2.84 0.42
CA VAL A 58 -2.57 3.36 -0.04
C VAL A 58 -3.01 4.56 0.79
N ALA A 59 -2.88 4.51 2.12
CA ALA A 59 -3.24 5.60 3.02
C ALA A 59 -2.39 6.84 2.74
N TYR A 60 -1.07 6.65 2.63
CA TYR A 60 -0.12 7.71 2.28
C TYR A 60 -0.49 8.34 0.93
N GLU A 61 -0.66 7.55 -0.13
CA GLU A 61 -1.00 8.09 -1.45
C GLU A 61 -2.32 8.87 -1.43
N ASN A 62 -3.34 8.37 -0.72
CA ASN A 62 -4.63 9.04 -0.59
C ASN A 62 -4.57 10.39 0.14
N ALA A 63 -3.64 10.55 1.08
CA ALA A 63 -3.44 11.77 1.86
C ALA A 63 -2.54 12.79 1.15
N HIS A 64 -1.68 12.35 0.23
CA HIS A 64 -0.69 13.20 -0.42
C HIS A 64 -1.13 13.64 -1.83
N GLN A 65 -0.68 12.92 -2.87
CA GLN A 65 -0.89 13.33 -4.26
C GLN A 65 -2.14 12.68 -4.89
N ASN A 66 -2.67 11.63 -4.27
CA ASN A 66 -3.86 10.89 -4.70
C ASN A 66 -3.82 10.50 -6.20
N ARG A 67 -2.64 10.06 -6.65
CA ARG A 67 -2.39 9.71 -8.05
C ARG A 67 -3.10 8.41 -8.38
N THR A 68 -4.13 8.50 -9.20
CA THR A 68 -4.99 7.34 -9.53
C THR A 68 -4.24 6.19 -10.18
N GLN A 69 -3.19 6.47 -10.96
CA GLN A 69 -2.36 5.43 -11.59
C GLN A 69 -1.57 4.62 -10.56
N ILE A 70 -1.13 5.26 -9.48
CA ILE A 70 -0.42 4.63 -8.37
C ILE A 70 -1.38 3.77 -7.55
N LEU A 71 -2.55 4.32 -7.18
CA LEU A 71 -3.60 3.57 -6.48
C LEU A 71 -4.08 2.34 -7.25
N ARG A 72 -4.19 2.43 -8.59
CA ARG A 72 -4.52 1.26 -9.42
C ARG A 72 -3.43 0.18 -9.33
N ARG A 73 -2.17 0.58 -9.30
CA ARG A 73 -1.06 -0.37 -9.22
C ARG A 73 -0.98 -1.04 -7.85
N LEU A 74 -1.25 -0.29 -6.78
CA LEU A 74 -1.39 -0.84 -5.42
C LEU A 74 -2.54 -1.86 -5.35
N LYS A 75 -3.68 -1.58 -5.99
CA LYS A 75 -4.79 -2.55 -6.09
C LYS A 75 -4.36 -3.87 -6.75
N TRP A 76 -3.63 -3.80 -7.87
CA TRP A 76 -3.13 -5.01 -8.53
C TRP A 76 -2.16 -5.79 -7.65
N LYS A 77 -1.26 -5.11 -6.93
CA LYS A 77 -0.35 -5.80 -6.02
C LYS A 77 -1.10 -6.49 -4.86
N ALA A 78 -2.21 -5.90 -4.40
CA ALA A 78 -3.07 -6.54 -3.41
C ALA A 78 -3.82 -7.76 -3.95
N GLU A 79 -4.09 -7.82 -5.26
CA GLU A 79 -4.63 -9.01 -5.91
C GLU A 79 -3.54 -10.09 -6.02
N GLU A 80 -2.34 -9.74 -6.50
CA GLU A 80 -1.17 -10.64 -6.56
C GLU A 80 -0.89 -11.30 -5.19
N LEU A 81 -0.84 -10.53 -4.09
CA LEU A 81 -0.58 -11.07 -2.75
C LEU A 81 -1.69 -12.01 -2.23
N ARG A 82 -2.93 -11.86 -2.70
CA ARG A 82 -4.04 -12.76 -2.33
C ARG A 82 -4.02 -14.05 -3.12
N GLU A 83 -3.52 -14.00 -4.36
CA GLU A 83 -3.33 -15.17 -5.21
C GLU A 83 -2.10 -15.98 -4.75
N ASP A 84 -1.04 -15.33 -4.27
CA ASP A 84 0.17 -15.99 -3.76
C ASP A 84 -0.02 -16.72 -2.41
N GLU A 85 -1.12 -16.45 -1.68
CA GLU A 85 -1.51 -17.17 -0.44
C GLU A 85 -2.28 -18.48 -0.69
N GLU A 86 -2.62 -18.80 -1.95
CA GLU A 86 -3.34 -20.02 -2.39
C GLU A 86 -2.39 -21.07 -3.00
#